data_AF-A0A5C1AYL7-F1
#
_entry.id   AF-A0A5C1AYL7-F1
#
_cell.length_a   1.000
_cell.length_b   1.000
_cell.length_c   1.000
_cell.angle_alpha   90.00
_cell.angle_beta   90.00
_cell.angle_gamma   90.00
#
_symmetry.space_group_name_H-M   'P 1'
#
loop_
_entity.id
_entity.type
_entity.pdbx_description
1 polymer ?
#
loop_
_entity_poly.entity_id
_entity_poly.type
_entity_poly.pdbx_seq_one_letter_code
_entity_poly.pdbx_strand_id
1 'polypeptide(L)' 'MSSCTDRSGDRWEIYPSGSEWRWRRVASNGRIVGASTEGYTSKANCIANAQRNGMTCTPQ' A
#
# COMPACT_ATOMS: atom_id res chain seq x y z
N MET A 1 6.75 6.73 6.15
CA MET A 1 6.03 6.02 5.08
C MET A 1 6.73 4.68 4.92
N SER A 2 5.99 3.57 4.91
CA SER A 2 6.60 2.25 4.72
C SER A 2 6.32 1.78 3.31
N SER A 3 7.30 1.15 2.66
CA SER A 3 7.09 0.65 1.30
C SER A 3 7.84 -0.65 1.04
N CYS A 4 7.38 -1.40 0.04
CA CYS A 4 8.07 -2.55 -0.49
C CYS A 4 7.79 -2.71 -1.98
N THR A 5 8.64 -3.46 -2.67
CA THR A 5 8.41 -3.84 -4.07
C THR A 5 8.10 -5.33 -4.10
N ASP A 6 7.01 -5.71 -4.78
CA ASP A 6 6.63 -7.10 -4.92
C ASP A 6 7.34 -7.78 -6.11
N ARG A 7 7.07 -9.08 -6.32
CA ARG A 7 7.70 -9.86 -7.39
C ARG A 7 7.35 -9.38 -8.81
N SER A 8 6.26 -8.65 -8.98
CA SER A 8 5.89 -8.05 -10.27
C SER A 8 6.66 -6.75 -10.57
N GLY A 9 7.44 -6.26 -9.61
CA GLY A 9 8.16 -4.98 -9.73
C GLY A 9 7.31 -3.78 -9.32
N ASP A 10 6.10 -4.01 -8.81
CA ASP A 10 5.22 -2.94 -8.36
C ASP A 10 5.55 -2.52 -6.93
N ARG A 11 5.60 -1.21 -6.72
CA ARG A 11 5.86 -0.61 -5.42
C ARG A 11 4.56 -0.42 -4.66
N TRP A 12 4.51 -0.96 -3.47
CA TRP A 12 3.44 -0.74 -2.50
C TRP A 12 3.90 0.26 -1.45
N GLU A 13 3.08 1.28 -1.22
CA GLU A 13 3.37 2.35 -0.26
C GLU A 13 2.25 2.45 0.75
N ILE A 14 2.60 2.40 2.03
CA ILE A 14 1.73 2.62 3.19
C ILE A 14 2.07 3.99 3.78
N TYR A 15 1.11 4.91 3.77
CA TYR A 15 1.34 6.30 4.15
C TYR A 15 0.21 6.86 5.02
N PRO A 16 0.53 7.80 5.93
CA PRO A 16 -0.50 8.53 6.68
C PRO A 16 -1.22 9.53 5.79
N SER A 17 -2.52 9.67 6.01
CA SER A 17 -3.43 10.61 5.35
C SER A 17 -4.29 11.24 6.44
N GLY A 18 -3.78 12.30 7.07
CA GLY A 18 -4.40 12.88 8.26
C GLY A 18 -4.29 11.93 9.46
N SER A 19 -5.42 11.62 10.11
CA SER A 19 -5.52 10.64 11.19
C SER A 19 -5.65 9.19 10.71
N GLU A 20 -5.68 8.97 9.39
CA GLU A 20 -5.87 7.67 8.77
C GLU A 20 -4.60 7.17 8.07
N TRP A 21 -4.61 5.90 7.72
CA TRP A 21 -3.60 5.22 6.93
C TRP A 21 -4.21 4.83 5.59
N ARG A 22 -3.42 4.96 4.53
CA ARG A 22 -3.79 4.58 3.17
C ARG A 22 -2.66 3.81 2.50
N TRP A 23 -3.02 3.03 1.49
CA TRP A 23 -2.06 2.34 0.64
C TRP A 23 -2.26 2.72 -0.82
N ARG A 24 -1.17 2.67 -1.59
CA ARG A 24 -1.22 2.69 -3.06
C ARG A 24 -0.22 1.73 -3.65
N ARG A 25 -0.57 1.16 -4.81
CA ARG A 25 0.25 0.31 -5.67
C ARG A 25 0.66 1.12 -6.89
N VAL A 26 1.96 1.28 -7.06
CA VAL A 26 2.58 2.04 -8.14
C VAL A 26 3.28 1.05 -9.04
N ALA A 27 2.89 1.00 -10.31
CA ALA A 27 3.55 0.17 -11.29
C ALA A 27 4.99 0.64 -11.55
N SER A 28 5.82 -0.24 -12.11
CA SER A 28 7.22 0.08 -12.47
C SER A 28 7.37 1.31 -13.39
N ASN A 29 6.32 1.66 -14.15
CA ASN A 29 6.26 2.87 -14.99
C ASN A 29 5.81 4.14 -14.24
N GLY A 30 5.67 4.09 -12.91
CA GLY A 30 5.29 5.22 -12.05
C GLY A 30 3.80 5.50 -11.95
N ARG A 31 2.94 4.75 -12.67
CA ARG A 31 1.47 4.95 -12.61
C ARG A 31 0.89 4.28 -11.37
N ILE A 32 -0.07 4.94 -10.71
CA ILE A 32 -0.87 4.31 -9.66
C ILE A 32 -1.87 3.36 -10.33
N VAL A 33 -1.76 2.07 -10.01
CA VAL A 33 -2.61 0.99 -10.56
C VAL A 33 -3.53 0.37 -9.51
N GLY A 34 -3.41 0.78 -8.25
CA GLY A 34 -4.32 0.42 -7.18
C GLY A 34 -4.15 1.37 -5.99
N ALA A 35 -5.22 1.59 -5.23
CA ALA A 35 -5.18 2.37 -4.00
C ALA A 35 -6.29 1.94 -3.06
N SER A 36 -6.12 2.21 -1.77
CA SER A 36 -7.17 2.06 -0.76
C SER A 36 -8.35 2.98 -1.07
N THR A 37 -9.57 2.44 -1.09
CA THR A 37 -10.82 3.21 -1.27
C THR A 37 -11.31 3.87 0.02
N GLU A 38 -10.80 3.43 1.18
CA GLU A 38 -11.11 3.95 2.50
C GLU A 38 -9.83 4.26 3.28
N GLY A 39 -9.93 5.03 4.37
CA GLY A 39 -8.85 5.24 5.31
C GLY A 39 -8.93 4.30 6.50
N TYR A 40 -7.79 3.92 7.06
CA TYR A 40 -7.70 3.01 8.21
C TYR A 40 -7.14 3.71 9.43
N THR A 41 -7.76 3.55 10.60
CA THR A 41 -7.26 4.12 11.86
C THR A 41 -5.95 3.47 12.35
N SER A 42 -5.61 2.29 11.83
CA SER A 42 -4.40 1.53 12.17
C SER A 42 -3.59 1.19 10.93
N LYS A 43 -2.27 1.38 11.03
CA LYS A 43 -1.30 0.96 10.01
C LYS A 43 -1.39 -0.54 9.72
N ALA A 44 -1.63 -1.36 10.75
CA ALA A 44 -1.74 -2.82 10.59
C ALA A 44 -2.98 -3.20 9.77
N ASN A 45 -4.12 -2.54 10.00
CA ASN A 45 -5.34 -2.76 9.22
C ASN A 45 -5.15 -2.32 7.75
N CYS A 46 -4.45 -1.20 7.53
CA CYS A 46 -4.09 -0.74 6.20
C CYS A 46 -3.22 -1.76 5.45
N ILE A 47 -2.20 -2.32 6.12
CA ILE A 47 -1.33 -3.36 5.57
C ILE A 47 -2.13 -4.62 5.25
N ALA A 48 -3.01 -5.06 6.15
CA ALA A 48 -3.85 -6.24 5.93
C ALA A 48 -4.78 -6.05 4.72
N ASN A 49 -5.33 -4.85 4.51
CA ASN A 49 -6.13 -4.57 3.33
C ASN A 49 -5.27 -4.56 2.05
N ALA A 50 -4.07 -3.98 2.07
CA ALA A 50 -3.15 -4.04 0.94
C ALA A 50 -2.81 -5.50 0.56
N GLN A 51 -2.59 -6.37 1.55
CA GLN A 51 -2.36 -7.81 1.35
C GLN A 51 -3.57 -8.51 0.71
N ARG A 52 -4.79 -8.21 1.17
CA ARG A 52 -6.03 -8.72 0.54
C ARG A 52 -6.15 -8.30 -0.93
N ASN A 53 -5.60 -7.14 -1.29
CA ASN A 53 -5.58 -6.61 -2.66
C ASN A 53 -4.35 -7.05 -3.47
N GLY A 54 -3.55 -7.99 -2.96
CA GLY A 54 -2.45 -8.62 -3.69
C GLY A 54 -1.05 -8.13 -3.32
N MET A 55 -0.88 -7.34 -2.27
CA MET A 55 0.46 -7.03 -1.74
C MET A 55 1.10 -8.30 -1.17
N THR A 56 2.17 -8.78 -1.81
CA THR A 56 2.89 -10.00 -1.39
C THR A 56 4.25 -9.71 -0.73
N CYS A 57 4.62 -8.44 -0.61
CA CYS A 57 5.85 -7.99 0.04
C CYS A 57 5.59 -7.47 1.46
N THR A 58 6.67 -7.32 2.24
CA THR A 58 6.61 -6.76 3.60
C THR A 58 7.08 -5.30 3.59
N PRO A 59 6.20 -4.31 3.80
CA PRO A 59 6.60 -2.91 3.82
C PRO A 59 7.42 -2.60 5.09
N GLN A 60 8.60 -2.02 4.91
CA GLN A 60 9.46 -1.50 5.98
C GLN A 60 9.31 0.02 6.08
#